data_AF-A0A7K4MQ56-F1
#
_entry.id   AF-A0A7K4MQ56-F1
#
_cell.length_a   1.000
_cell.length_b   1.000
_cell.length_c   1.000
_cell.angle_alpha   90.00
_cell.angle_beta   90.00
_cell.angle_gamma   90.00
#
_symmetry.space_group_name_H-M   'P 1'
#
loop_
_entity.id
_entity.type
_entity.pdbx_description
1 polymer ?
#
loop_
_entity_poly.entity_id
_entity_poly.type
_entity_poly.pdbx_seq_one_letter_code
_entity_poly.pdbx_strand_id
1 'polypeptide(L)'
;MKFKVTTKLRDGIKDIEGETIEQKLNQDDWHVKDVKVGQVFYLEAPYKEIKELCKQVLVNTLLYDYEIRSLDTGFKIEDEC
;
A
#
# COMPACT_ATOMS: atom_id res chain seq x y z
N MET A 1 -11.73 6.56 -14.27
CA MET A 1 -10.80 5.43 -14.48
C MET A 1 -10.71 4.65 -13.18
N LYS A 2 -10.51 3.34 -13.27
CA LYS A 2 -10.41 2.48 -12.09
C LYS A 2 -8.95 2.37 -11.64
N PHE A 3 -8.70 2.56 -10.35
CA PHE A 3 -7.37 2.50 -9.77
C PHE A 3 -7.30 1.53 -8.60
N LYS A 4 -6.13 0.92 -8.45
CA LYS A 4 -5.69 0.22 -7.26
C LYS A 4 -4.56 1.01 -6.62
N VAL A 5 -4.77 1.46 -5.39
CA VAL A 5 -3.74 2.10 -4.58
C VAL A 5 -3.31 1.11 -3.51
N THR A 6 -2.05 0.72 -3.49
CA THR A 6 -1.48 -0.17 -2.46
C THR A 6 -0.57 0.65 -1.57
N THR A 7 -0.74 0.56 -0.25
CA THR A 7 0.11 1.24 0.73
C THR A 7 0.90 0.22 1.54
N LYS A 8 2.06 0.63 2.04
CA LYS A 8 2.90 -0.14 2.98
C LYS A 8 3.59 0.84 3.93
N LEU A 9 3.71 0.48 5.21
CA LEU A 9 4.55 1.24 6.12
C LEU A 9 5.98 1.33 5.60
N ARG A 10 6.58 2.52 5.72
CA ARG A 10 7.97 2.76 5.37
C ARG A 10 8.91 1.89 6.19
N ASP A 11 10.05 1.57 5.59
CA ASP A 11 11.12 0.87 6.31
C ASP A 11 11.56 1.68 7.53
N GLY A 12 11.75 0.99 8.66
CA GLY A 12 12.04 1.61 9.94
C GLY A 12 10.81 2.03 10.77
N ILE A 13 9.61 2.02 10.20
CA ILE A 13 8.37 2.15 10.96
C ILE A 13 7.93 0.76 11.45
N LYS A 14 7.60 0.68 12.74
CA LYS A 14 7.19 -0.58 13.36
C LYS A 14 5.79 -0.99 12.90
N ASP A 15 5.70 -2.16 12.26
CA ASP A 15 4.46 -2.79 11.82
C ASP A 15 3.99 -3.81 12.87
N ILE A 16 3.21 -3.34 13.84
CA ILE A 16 2.73 -4.17 14.95
C ILE A 16 1.81 -5.29 14.46
N GLU A 17 1.01 -5.02 13.42
CA GLU A 17 0.07 -6.00 12.86
C GLU A 17 0.85 -7.10 12.12
N GLY A 18 1.81 -6.71 11.27
CA GLY A 18 2.69 -7.64 10.58
C GLY A 18 3.47 -8.54 11.53
N GLU A 19 4.05 -7.97 12.60
CA GLU A 19 4.75 -8.74 13.64
C GLU A 19 3.83 -9.77 14.31
N THR A 20 2.59 -9.38 14.63
CA THR A 20 1.63 -10.27 15.29
C THR A 20 1.22 -11.43 14.38
N ILE A 21 0.97 -11.13 13.10
CA ILE A 21 0.63 -12.15 12.10
C ILE A 21 1.81 -13.11 11.87
N GLU A 22 3.03 -12.58 11.75
CA GLU A 22 4.24 -13.40 11.60
C GLU A 22 4.41 -14.37 12.77
N GLN A 23 4.25 -13.88 14.01
CA GLN A 23 4.31 -14.73 15.20
C GLN A 23 3.28 -15.84 15.15
N LYS A 24 2.03 -15.53 14.78
CA LYS A 24 0.97 -16.55 14.70
C LYS A 24 1.24 -17.57 13.59
N LEU A 25 1.64 -17.12 12.42
CA LEU A 25 2.00 -18.02 11.30
C LEU A 25 3.15 -18.96 11.67
N ASN A 26 4.14 -18.47 12.41
CA ASN A 26 5.26 -19.30 12.85
C ASN A 26 4.92 -20.24 14.02
N GLN A 27 3.95 -19.89 14.88
CA GLN A 27 3.37 -20.84 15.85
C GLN A 27 2.62 -21.98 15.16
N ASP A 28 2.02 -21.69 14.01
CA ASP A 28 1.29 -22.66 13.18
C ASP A 28 2.21 -23.34 12.14
N ASP A 29 3.53 -23.27 12.32
CA ASP A 29 4.58 -23.96 11.54
C ASP A 29 4.72 -23.55 10.06
N TRP A 30 4.30 -22.33 9.69
CA TRP A 30 4.41 -21.84 8.30
C TRP A 30 5.80 -21.27 7.94
N HIS A 31 6.68 -21.01 8.92
CA HIS A 31 8.06 -20.53 8.75
C HIS A 31 8.24 -19.28 7.85
N VAL A 32 7.37 -18.29 7.99
CA VAL A 32 7.42 -17.02 7.24
C VAL A 32 8.29 -15.96 7.93
N LYS A 33 8.79 -14.99 7.17
CA LYS A 33 9.60 -13.87 7.66
C LYS A 33 9.26 -12.57 6.91
N ASP A 34 9.47 -11.45 7.58
CA ASP A 34 9.27 -10.10 7.05
C ASP A 34 7.83 -9.84 6.58
N VAL A 35 6.86 -10.24 7.39
CA VAL A 35 5.45 -9.95 7.12
C VAL A 35 5.22 -8.44 7.20
N LYS A 36 4.60 -7.88 6.16
CA LYS A 36 4.23 -6.47 6.07
C LYS A 36 2.75 -6.35 5.79
N VAL A 37 2.08 -5.51 6.57
CA VAL A 37 0.67 -5.19 6.41
C VAL A 37 0.53 -3.80 5.80
N GLY A 38 -0.45 -3.69 4.93
CA GLY A 38 -0.72 -2.51 4.14
C GLY A 38 -2.18 -2.48 3.72
N GLN A 39 -2.60 -1.36 3.14
CA GLN A 39 -3.98 -1.18 2.69
C GLN A 39 -4.04 -1.22 1.18
N VAL A 40 -5.17 -1.70 0.66
CA VAL A 40 -5.47 -1.64 -0.76
C VAL A 40 -6.79 -0.91 -0.96
N PHE A 41 -6.74 0.19 -1.71
CA PHE A 41 -7.92 0.95 -2.10
C PHE A 41 -8.25 0.64 -3.55
N TYR A 42 -9.49 0.24 -3.81
CA TYR A 42 -10.07 0.13 -5.15
C TYR A 42 -11.06 1.27 -5.31
N LEU A 43 -10.77 2.19 -6.23
CA LEU A 43 -11.62 3.37 -6.42
C LEU A 43 -11.67 3.82 -7.87
N GLU A 44 -12.71 4.59 -8.17
CA GLU A 44 -12.83 5.33 -9.42
C GLU A 44 -12.51 6.80 -9.18
N ALA A 45 -11.63 7.36 -10.00
CA ALA A 45 -11.27 8.76 -9.95
C ALA A 45 -10.88 9.31 -11.34
N PRO A 46 -10.82 10.64 -11.50
CA PRO A 46 -10.12 11.27 -12.61
C PRO A 46 -8.61 10.99 -12.54
N TYR A 47 -8.00 10.61 -13.67
CA TYR A 47 -6.56 10.33 -13.76
C TYR A 47 -5.68 11.50 -13.27
N LYS A 48 -6.12 12.73 -13.53
CA LYS A 48 -5.37 13.93 -13.15
C LYS A 48 -5.36 14.17 -11.63
N GLU A 49 -6.32 13.61 -10.90
CA GLU A 49 -6.56 13.92 -9.49
C GLU A 49 -6.15 12.77 -8.55
N ILE A 50 -6.00 11.54 -9.06
CA ILE A 50 -5.71 10.37 -8.22
C ILE A 50 -4.45 10.54 -7.37
N LYS A 51 -3.43 11.26 -7.87
CA LYS A 51 -2.20 11.55 -7.14
C LYS A 51 -2.44 12.49 -5.97
N GLU A 52 -3.12 13.60 -6.21
CA GLU A 52 -3.51 14.58 -5.18
C GLU A 52 -4.37 13.90 -4.10
N LEU A 53 -5.37 13.13 -4.53
CA LEU A 53 -6.24 12.37 -3.64
C LEU A 53 -5.45 11.42 -2.73
N CYS A 54 -4.44 10.72 -3.28
CA CYS A 54 -3.58 9.87 -2.46
C CYS A 54 -2.77 10.67 -1.43
N LYS A 55 -2.13 11.76 -1.85
CA LYS A 55 -1.25 12.57 -0.98
C LYS A 55 -2.02 13.33 0.10
N GLN A 56 -3.22 13.81 -0.20
CA GLN A 56 -4.00 14.68 0.70
C GLN A 56 -4.96 13.89 1.61
N VAL A 57 -5.47 12.75 1.15
CA VAL A 57 -6.57 12.05 1.84
C VAL A 57 -6.23 10.60 2.17
N LEU A 58 -5.78 9.81 1.20
CA LEU A 58 -5.71 8.36 1.39
C LEU A 58 -4.45 7.89 2.12
N VAL A 59 -3.33 8.59 1.96
CA VAL A 59 -2.02 8.11 2.41
C VAL A 59 -1.33 9.17 3.25
N ASN A 60 -0.99 8.79 4.49
CA ASN A 60 -0.04 9.57 5.27
C ASN A 60 1.39 9.29 4.76
N THR A 61 1.89 10.18 3.89
CA THR A 61 3.19 10.03 3.21
C THR A 61 4.40 10.12 4.14
N LEU A 62 4.23 10.50 5.41
CA LEU A 62 5.31 10.42 6.41
C LEU A 62 5.52 8.98 6.90
N LEU A 63 4.45 8.19 6.94
CA LEU A 63 4.45 6.85 7.51
C LEU A 63 4.40 5.74 6.45
N TYR A 64 3.77 6.01 5.31
CA TYR A 64 3.50 5.01 4.28
C TYR A 64 4.12 5.38 2.94
N ASP A 65 4.65 4.38 2.26
CA ASP A 65 4.83 4.40 0.82
C ASP A 65 3.57 3.87 0.14
N TYR A 66 3.34 4.30 -1.11
CA TYR A 66 2.20 3.84 -1.88
C TYR A 66 2.50 3.72 -3.37
N GLU A 67 1.75 2.84 -4.03
CA GLU A 67 1.79 2.60 -5.46
C GLU A 67 0.38 2.72 -6.04
N ILE A 68 0.23 3.49 -7.12
CA ILE A 68 -1.02 3.60 -7.88
C ILE A 68 -0.89 2.80 -9.17
N ARG A 69 -1.87 1.93 -9.44
CA ARG A 69 -2.01 1.25 -10.74
C ARG A 69 -3.37 1.53 -11.35
N SER A 70 -3.38 1.77 -12.65
CA SER A 70 -4.61 1.72 -13.46
C SER A 70 -5.07 0.27 -13.59
N LEU A 71 -6.32 -0.01 -13.26
CA LEU A 71 -6.92 -1.33 -13.45
C LEU A 71 -7.39 -1.54 -14.89
N ASP A 72 -7.62 -0.44 -15.62
CA ASP A 72 -8.04 -0.49 -17.02
C ASP A 72 -6.87 -0.85 -17.95
N THR A 73 -5.63 -0.48 -17.57
CA THR A 73 -4.43 -0.67 -18.40
C THR A 73 -3.32 -1.47 -17.74
N GLY A 74 -3.41 -1.74 -16.43
CA GLY A 74 -2.39 -2.46 -15.65
C GLY A 74 -1.13 -1.65 -15.35
N PHE A 75 -0.97 -0.47 -15.95
CA PHE A 75 0.22 0.36 -15.80
C PHE A 75 0.31 1.01 -14.41
N LYS A 76 1.53 1.04 -13.88
CA LYS A 76 1.91 1.83 -12.72
C LYS A 76 1.94 3.31 -13.11
N ILE A 77 1.38 4.16 -12.26
CA ILE A 77 1.44 5.61 -12.42
C ILE A 77 2.66 6.08 -11.63
N GLU A 78 3.69 6.56 -12.33
CA GLU A 78 4.89 7.12 -11.72
C GLU A 78 4.72 8.64 -11.51
N ASP A 79 5.44 9.18 -10.52
CA ASP A 79 5.58 10.63 -10.43
C ASP A 79 6.56 11.10 -11.50
N GLU A 80 6.09 11.92 -12.44
CA GLU A 80 6.99 12.74 -13.25
C GLU A 80 7.55 13.80 -12.29
N CYS A 81 8.86 13.76 -12.03
CA CYS A 81 9.59 14.68 -11.16
C CYS A 81 9.33 16.16 -11.49
#